data_AF-A0A9D8SAK9-F1
#
_entry.id   AF-A0A9D8SAK9-F1
#
_cell.length_a   1.000
_cell.length_b   1.000
_cell.length_c   1.000
_cell.angle_alpha   90.00
_cell.angle_beta   90.00
_cell.angle_gamma   90.00
#
_symmetry.space_group_name_H-M   'P 1'
#
loop_
_entity.id
_entity.type
_entity.pdbx_description
1 polymer ?
#
loop_
_entity_poly.entity_id
_entity_poly.type
_entity_poly.pdbx_seq_one_letter_code
_entity_poly.pdbx_strand_id
1 'polypeptide(L)'
;ENMKELVMRYTDGLAAFEVTAEGLVKPLYVTENISEFFGYTKEEWMDLMEKSTPLENFVQYSETAYEDFAEPLRKGEAEFTYFDCKTEKEKKIRAICSHKEADINSSRYVMLYSVESEKQKEKTGLPENQEISIRTFGYFDVFVGDRPIAFRNKKSKELLALLVDRKGGYVTSEEAIGFLWEDEPVSTVTLSRYRKVALRLKNALEEYGISEIIESIDGKRRIVPEKVQCDLYNYLSGKEEYSQLFKGSYLTNYSWAETTLGELSNRDLI
;
A
#
# COMPACT_ATOMS: atom_id res chain seq x y z
N GLU A 1 6.51 2.01 21.39
CA GLU A 1 6.43 1.91 19.92
C GLU A 1 5.32 2.86 19.44
N ASN A 2 5.55 3.68 18.40
CA ASN A 2 4.66 4.78 18.06
C ASN A 2 3.48 4.26 17.20
N MET A 3 2.23 4.56 17.58
CA MET A 3 0.98 4.14 16.93
C MET A 3 0.97 4.36 15.40
N LYS A 4 1.68 5.40 14.91
CA LYS A 4 1.86 5.63 13.47
C LYS A 4 2.66 4.52 12.78
N GLU A 5 3.66 3.93 13.42
CA GLU A 5 4.46 2.84 12.83
C GLU A 5 3.68 1.53 12.80
N LEU A 6 2.89 1.23 13.84
CA LEU A 6 2.13 -0.02 13.91
C LEU A 6 0.97 -0.03 12.89
N VAL A 7 0.25 1.08 12.76
CA VAL A 7 -0.83 1.26 11.77
C VAL A 7 -0.28 1.37 10.34
N MET A 8 0.95 1.90 10.16
CA MET A 8 1.61 1.94 8.85
C MET A 8 2.22 0.60 8.42
N ARG A 9 2.51 -0.33 9.35
CA ARG A 9 3.07 -1.65 9.01
C ARG A 9 2.03 -2.64 8.43
N TYR A 10 0.74 -2.36 8.60
CA TYR A 10 -0.33 -3.31 8.25
C TYR A 10 -1.49 -2.57 7.59
N THR A 11 -1.31 -2.28 6.31
CA THR A 11 -2.27 -1.56 5.44
C THR A 11 -3.49 -2.39 5.02
N ASP A 12 -3.53 -3.68 5.38
CA ASP A 12 -4.63 -4.62 5.11
C ASP A 12 -5.56 -4.81 6.32
N GLY A 13 -5.36 -4.03 7.39
CA GLY A 13 -6.16 -4.10 8.60
C GLY A 13 -7.61 -3.69 8.36
N LEU A 14 -8.53 -4.65 8.45
CA LEU A 14 -9.98 -4.46 8.40
C LEU A 14 -10.53 -3.62 9.56
N ALA A 15 -9.91 -3.74 10.73
CA ALA A 15 -10.15 -2.91 11.91
C ALA A 15 -8.93 -2.91 12.83
N ALA A 16 -8.80 -1.88 13.66
CA ALA A 16 -7.78 -1.78 14.68
C ALA A 16 -8.38 -1.26 15.99
N PHE A 17 -7.97 -1.86 17.11
CA PHE A 17 -8.42 -1.52 18.46
C PHE A 17 -7.24 -1.37 19.39
N GLU A 18 -7.36 -0.44 20.32
CA GLU A 18 -6.56 -0.40 21.54
C GLU A 18 -7.34 -1.08 22.66
N VAL A 19 -6.70 -2.01 23.36
CA VAL A 19 -7.20 -2.62 24.59
C VAL A 19 -6.31 -2.15 25.72
N THR A 20 -6.83 -1.30 26.60
CA THR A 20 -6.07 -0.76 27.73
C THR A 20 -5.80 -1.84 28.78
N ALA A 21 -4.88 -1.58 29.70
CA ALA A 21 -4.58 -2.49 30.82
C ALA A 21 -5.80 -2.76 31.71
N GLU A 22 -6.76 -1.83 31.75
CA GLU A 22 -8.03 -1.93 32.48
C GLU A 22 -9.12 -2.70 31.69
N GLY A 23 -8.80 -3.27 30.52
CA GLY A 23 -9.72 -4.04 29.70
C GLY A 23 -10.72 -3.20 28.90
N LEU A 24 -10.45 -1.90 28.74
CA LEU A 24 -11.25 -1.02 27.91
C LEU A 24 -10.79 -1.08 26.46
N VAL A 25 -11.73 -1.28 25.56
CA VAL A 25 -11.53 -1.29 24.12
C VAL A 25 -11.83 0.10 23.57
N LYS A 26 -10.91 0.61 22.77
CA LYS A 26 -11.07 1.82 21.99
C LYS A 26 -10.81 1.50 20.52
N PRO A 27 -11.85 1.53 19.67
CA PRO A 27 -11.66 1.43 18.24
C PRO A 27 -10.79 2.59 17.73
N LEU A 28 -9.84 2.26 16.86
CA LEU A 28 -8.91 3.22 16.25
C LEU A 28 -9.22 3.42 14.76
N TYR A 29 -9.66 2.34 14.11
CA TYR A 29 -9.97 2.32 12.69
C TYR A 29 -10.91 1.15 12.39
N VAL A 30 -11.82 1.33 11.43
CA VAL A 30 -12.65 0.24 10.90
C VAL A 30 -12.97 0.51 9.44
N THR A 31 -13.04 -0.56 8.66
CA THR A 31 -13.63 -0.53 7.32
C THR A 31 -15.15 -0.73 7.43
N GLU A 32 -15.93 -0.14 6.52
CA GLU A 32 -17.40 -0.13 6.62
C GLU A 32 -18.05 -1.53 6.74
N ASN A 33 -17.42 -2.59 6.23
CA ASN A 33 -17.98 -3.95 6.29
C ASN A 33 -17.77 -4.64 7.66
N ILE A 34 -16.95 -4.06 8.53
CA ILE A 34 -16.46 -4.74 9.75
C ILE A 34 -17.09 -4.15 11.00
N SER A 35 -17.58 -2.91 10.96
CA SER A 35 -18.45 -2.40 12.03
C SER A 35 -19.72 -3.26 12.18
N GLU A 36 -20.28 -3.73 11.05
CA GLU A 36 -21.44 -4.63 11.03
C GLU A 36 -21.14 -6.00 11.67
N PHE A 37 -19.91 -6.52 11.56
CA PHE A 37 -19.50 -7.77 12.22
C PHE A 37 -19.59 -7.69 13.76
N PHE A 38 -19.35 -6.50 14.30
CA PHE A 38 -19.50 -6.23 15.73
C PHE A 38 -20.92 -5.79 16.11
N GLY A 39 -21.86 -5.77 15.15
CA GLY A 39 -23.24 -5.36 15.37
C GLY A 39 -23.44 -3.85 15.50
N TYR A 40 -22.49 -3.03 15.02
CA TYR A 40 -22.57 -1.57 15.09
C TYR A 40 -22.78 -0.91 13.73
N THR A 41 -23.61 0.12 13.73
CA THR A 41 -23.66 1.10 12.64
C THR A 41 -22.41 1.97 12.62
N LYS A 42 -22.18 2.69 11.52
CA LYS A 42 -21.04 3.60 11.37
C LYS A 42 -21.08 4.73 12.39
N GLU A 43 -22.28 5.23 12.69
CA GLU A 43 -22.52 6.28 13.68
C GLU A 43 -22.21 5.79 15.11
N GLU A 44 -22.72 4.60 15.50
CA GLU A 44 -22.41 3.99 16.80
C GLU A 44 -20.91 3.69 16.94
N TRP A 45 -20.28 3.27 15.85
CA TRP A 45 -18.83 3.06 15.84
C TRP A 45 -18.04 4.35 16.10
N MET A 46 -18.48 5.47 15.51
CA MET A 46 -17.86 6.78 15.77
C MET A 46 -17.99 7.20 17.23
N ASP A 47 -19.14 6.95 17.85
CA ASP A 47 -19.33 7.20 19.28
C ASP A 47 -18.41 6.34 20.18
N LEU A 48 -18.14 5.09 19.79
CA LEU A 48 -17.20 4.20 20.49
C LEU A 48 -15.73 4.63 20.31
N MET A 49 -15.37 5.27 19.20
CA MET A 49 -14.03 5.86 19.04
C MET A 49 -13.78 7.01 20.04
N GLU A 50 -14.84 7.71 20.44
CA GLU A 50 -14.76 8.78 21.44
C GLU A 50 -14.84 8.25 22.88
N LYS A 51 -15.58 7.16 23.12
CA LYS A 51 -15.81 6.55 24.44
C LYS A 51 -15.22 5.15 24.51
N SER A 52 -14.15 4.97 25.28
CA SER A 52 -13.61 3.64 25.56
C SER A 52 -14.66 2.76 26.26
N THR A 53 -14.77 1.51 25.83
CA THR A 53 -15.86 0.60 26.22
C THR A 53 -15.29 -0.72 26.70
N PRO A 54 -15.76 -1.30 27.83
CA PRO A 54 -15.29 -2.61 28.27
C PRO A 54 -15.44 -3.67 27.16
N LEU A 55 -14.46 -4.56 27.01
CA LEU A 55 -14.47 -5.58 25.95
C LEU A 55 -15.77 -6.38 25.91
N GLU A 56 -16.33 -6.72 27.07
CA GLU A 56 -17.60 -7.44 27.19
C GLU A 56 -18.77 -6.69 26.54
N ASN A 57 -18.85 -5.38 26.77
CA ASN A 57 -19.87 -4.53 26.17
C ASN A 57 -19.60 -4.26 24.68
N PHE A 58 -18.32 -4.28 24.28
CA PHE A 58 -17.90 -4.03 22.91
C PHE A 58 -18.25 -5.19 21.96
N VAL A 59 -18.31 -6.41 22.46
CA VAL A 59 -18.61 -7.60 21.65
C VAL A 59 -20.01 -8.17 21.89
N GLN A 60 -20.81 -7.53 22.75
CA GLN A 60 -22.12 -8.04 23.19
C GLN A 60 -23.13 -8.26 22.06
N TYR A 61 -22.96 -7.54 20.93
CA TYR A 61 -23.82 -7.64 19.75
C TYR A 61 -23.22 -8.50 18.65
N SER A 62 -22.04 -9.08 18.88
CA SER A 62 -21.41 -10.01 17.94
C SER A 62 -21.99 -11.42 18.11
N GLU A 63 -22.08 -12.16 17.01
CA GLU A 63 -22.46 -13.58 17.02
C GLU A 63 -21.35 -14.50 17.58
N THR A 64 -20.15 -13.95 17.82
CA THR A 64 -18.98 -14.68 18.37
C THR A 64 -18.95 -14.58 19.90
N ALA A 65 -18.56 -15.67 20.58
CA ALA A 65 -18.50 -15.70 22.04
C ALA A 65 -17.37 -14.79 22.60
N TYR A 66 -17.58 -14.21 23.78
CA TYR A 66 -16.60 -13.36 24.46
C TYR A 66 -15.23 -14.03 24.65
N GLU A 67 -15.23 -15.33 24.97
CA GLU A 67 -14.03 -16.12 25.23
C GLU A 67 -13.12 -16.21 24.00
N ASP A 68 -13.73 -16.24 22.80
CA ASP A 68 -13.01 -16.26 21.53
C ASP A 68 -12.40 -14.88 21.24
N PHE A 69 -13.07 -13.78 21.60
CA PHE A 69 -12.49 -12.43 21.50
C PHE A 69 -11.35 -12.15 22.49
N ALA A 70 -11.32 -12.87 23.61
CA ALA A 70 -10.20 -12.83 24.55
C ALA A 70 -9.00 -13.66 24.08
N GLU A 71 -9.19 -14.57 23.13
CA GLU A 71 -8.15 -15.47 22.64
C GLU A 71 -6.96 -14.77 21.95
N PRO A 72 -7.14 -13.75 21.08
CA PRO A 72 -6.01 -13.00 20.52
C PRO A 72 -5.17 -12.31 21.60
N LEU A 73 -5.80 -11.85 22.69
CA LEU A 73 -5.10 -11.24 23.82
C LEU A 73 -4.27 -12.28 24.60
N ARG A 74 -4.67 -13.56 24.60
CA ARG A 74 -3.97 -14.63 25.31
C ARG A 74 -2.91 -15.32 24.46
N LYS A 75 -3.23 -15.65 23.21
CA LYS A 75 -2.39 -16.45 22.30
C LYS A 75 -1.56 -15.60 21.33
N GLY A 76 -1.85 -14.30 21.24
CA GLY A 76 -1.26 -13.37 20.28
C GLY A 76 -2.03 -13.30 18.96
N GLU A 77 -2.91 -14.27 18.68
CA GLU A 77 -3.76 -14.30 17.49
C GLU A 77 -5.00 -15.18 17.66
N ALA A 78 -6.05 -14.91 16.89
CA ALA A 78 -7.22 -15.79 16.73
C ALA A 78 -7.92 -15.54 15.38
N GLU A 79 -8.65 -16.54 14.88
CA GLU A 79 -9.45 -16.44 13.65
C GLU A 79 -10.93 -16.47 13.95
N PHE A 80 -11.71 -15.67 13.21
CA PHE A 80 -13.16 -15.59 13.29
C PHE A 80 -13.77 -15.71 11.90
N THR A 81 -14.98 -16.25 11.82
CA THR A 81 -15.78 -16.29 10.60
C THR A 81 -16.91 -15.27 10.72
N TYR A 82 -17.18 -14.53 9.65
CA TYR A 82 -18.29 -13.58 9.59
C TYR A 82 -19.00 -13.66 8.24
N PHE A 83 -20.28 -13.27 8.20
CA PHE A 83 -21.03 -13.16 6.96
C PHE A 83 -20.88 -11.74 6.39
N ASP A 84 -20.30 -11.61 5.19
CA ASP A 84 -20.17 -10.31 4.52
C ASP A 84 -21.43 -10.05 3.67
N CYS A 85 -22.31 -9.19 4.19
CA CYS A 85 -23.56 -8.78 3.56
C CYS A 85 -23.38 -8.17 2.16
N LYS A 86 -22.23 -7.55 1.85
CA LYS A 86 -21.99 -6.97 0.51
C LYS A 86 -21.67 -8.03 -0.53
N THR A 87 -21.04 -9.13 -0.12
CA THR A 87 -20.64 -10.22 -1.02
C THR A 87 -21.50 -11.47 -0.90
N GLU A 88 -22.45 -11.48 0.04
CA GLU A 88 -23.33 -12.60 0.40
C GLU A 88 -22.55 -13.91 0.63
N LYS A 89 -21.39 -13.81 1.30
CA LYS A 89 -20.47 -14.92 1.52
C LYS A 89 -19.96 -14.92 2.95
N GLU A 90 -19.79 -16.12 3.50
CA GLU A 90 -18.97 -16.31 4.68
C GLU A 90 -17.51 -16.02 4.36
N LYS A 91 -16.91 -15.16 5.17
CA LYS A 91 -15.51 -14.77 5.10
C LYS A 91 -14.84 -15.03 6.43
N LYS A 92 -13.52 -15.11 6.40
CA LYS A 92 -12.70 -15.28 7.61
C LYS A 92 -11.88 -14.04 7.87
N ILE A 93 -11.81 -13.63 9.12
CA ILE A 93 -10.92 -12.59 9.61
C ILE A 93 -9.99 -13.17 10.67
N ARG A 94 -8.80 -12.62 10.80
CA ARG A 94 -7.85 -13.00 11.84
C ARG A 94 -7.43 -11.76 12.59
N ALA A 95 -7.37 -11.90 13.90
CA ALA A 95 -6.92 -10.88 14.84
C ALA A 95 -5.47 -11.17 15.22
N ILE A 96 -4.59 -10.17 15.17
CA ILE A 96 -3.24 -10.21 15.75
C ILE A 96 -3.14 -9.18 16.87
N CYS A 97 -2.55 -9.58 17.99
CA CYS A 97 -2.20 -8.71 19.12
C CYS A 97 -0.73 -8.31 19.04
N SER A 98 -0.43 -7.02 19.24
CA SER A 98 0.92 -6.44 19.03
C SER A 98 2.00 -6.88 20.02
N HIS A 99 1.65 -7.55 21.12
CA HIS A 99 2.62 -8.03 22.12
C HIS A 99 2.30 -9.46 22.56
N LYS A 100 3.32 -10.33 22.52
CA LYS A 100 3.26 -11.73 22.99
C LYS A 100 3.57 -11.86 24.49
N GLU A 101 4.19 -10.84 25.09
CA GLU A 101 4.58 -10.82 26.50
C GLU A 101 3.79 -9.77 27.28
N ALA A 102 3.31 -10.19 28.45
CA ALA A 102 2.40 -9.44 29.30
C ALA A 102 3.14 -8.38 30.11
N ASP A 103 3.40 -7.21 29.52
CA ASP A 103 3.64 -6.03 30.33
C ASP A 103 2.29 -5.52 30.84
N ILE A 104 2.03 -5.75 32.13
CA ILE A 104 0.73 -5.57 32.81
C ILE A 104 0.22 -4.14 32.70
N ASN A 105 1.10 -3.18 32.38
CA ASN A 105 0.80 -1.76 32.35
C ASN A 105 0.74 -1.15 30.94
N SER A 106 0.75 -1.97 29.88
CA SER A 106 0.79 -1.49 28.50
C SER A 106 -0.50 -1.79 27.74
N SER A 107 -1.00 -0.80 26.99
CA SER A 107 -2.09 -0.99 26.03
C SER A 107 -1.68 -2.02 24.98
N ARG A 108 -2.57 -2.97 24.71
CA ARG A 108 -2.43 -3.97 23.64
C ARG A 108 -3.16 -3.50 22.41
N TYR A 109 -2.54 -3.63 21.24
CA TYR A 109 -3.19 -3.27 19.99
C TYR A 109 -3.64 -4.54 19.27
N VAL A 110 -4.92 -4.62 18.95
CA VAL A 110 -5.52 -5.73 18.21
C VAL A 110 -5.84 -5.25 16.79
N MET A 111 -5.38 -6.01 15.80
CA MET A 111 -5.52 -5.71 14.39
C MET A 111 -6.26 -6.86 13.71
N LEU A 112 -7.36 -6.59 13.01
CA LEU A 112 -8.10 -7.57 12.22
C LEU A 112 -7.70 -7.50 10.76
N TYR A 113 -7.59 -8.63 10.07
CA TYR A 113 -7.36 -8.71 8.62
C TYR A 113 -8.16 -9.86 8.01
N SER A 114 -8.42 -9.82 6.70
CA SER A 114 -9.08 -10.93 6.03
C SER A 114 -8.12 -12.10 5.84
N VAL A 115 -8.56 -13.32 6.17
CA VAL A 115 -7.84 -14.58 5.93
C VAL A 115 -7.86 -14.96 4.44
N GLU A 116 -8.79 -14.40 3.65
CA GLU A 116 -8.80 -14.60 2.19
C GLU A 116 -7.58 -13.93 1.52
N SER A 117 -7.08 -12.83 2.10
CA SER A 117 -5.79 -12.21 1.73
C SER A 117 -4.61 -13.14 2.02
N GLU A 118 -4.69 -13.99 3.05
CA GLU A 118 -3.67 -15.00 3.35
C GLU A 118 -3.77 -16.22 2.42
N LYS A 119 -4.98 -16.66 2.07
CA LYS A 119 -5.17 -17.75 1.08
C LYS A 119 -4.73 -17.38 -0.34
N GLN A 120 -4.68 -16.08 -0.68
CA GLN A 120 -4.01 -15.61 -1.89
C GLN A 120 -2.47 -15.58 -1.75
N LYS A 121 -1.93 -15.44 -0.53
CA LYS A 121 -0.49 -15.57 -0.25
C LYS A 121 -0.01 -17.03 -0.21
N GLU A 122 -0.84 -17.98 0.20
CA GLU A 122 -0.45 -19.41 0.33
C GLU A 122 -0.69 -20.27 -0.94
N LYS A 123 -1.25 -19.71 -2.01
CA LYS A 123 -1.41 -20.41 -3.31
C LYS A 123 -0.67 -19.76 -4.48
N THR A 124 0.42 -19.08 -4.19
CA THR A 124 1.49 -18.94 -5.16
C THR A 124 2.77 -19.41 -4.49
N GLY A 125 3.22 -20.62 -4.83
CA GLY A 125 4.63 -20.92 -4.72
C GLY A 125 5.37 -19.94 -5.63
N LEU A 126 5.68 -18.77 -5.10
CA LEU A 126 6.51 -17.79 -5.79
C LEU A 126 7.95 -18.21 -5.53
N PRO A 127 8.73 -18.49 -6.59
CA PRO A 127 10.16 -18.67 -6.41
C PRO A 127 10.74 -17.39 -5.79
N GLU A 128 11.63 -17.55 -4.80
CA GLU A 128 12.53 -16.48 -4.36
C GLU A 128 13.20 -15.90 -5.63
N ASN A 129 13.09 -14.58 -5.84
CA ASN A 129 13.41 -13.81 -7.06
C ASN A 129 12.33 -13.78 -8.16
N GLN A 130 11.19 -13.13 -7.90
CA GLN A 130 10.40 -12.60 -9.02
C GLN A 130 11.08 -11.36 -9.59
N GLU A 131 11.37 -11.40 -10.89
CA GLU A 131 11.94 -10.29 -11.64
C GLU A 131 10.91 -9.17 -11.79
N ILE A 132 11.31 -7.94 -11.45
CA ILE A 132 10.48 -6.75 -11.59
C ILE A 132 10.80 -6.12 -12.94
N SER A 133 9.83 -6.03 -13.83
CA SER A 133 10.02 -5.41 -15.13
C SER A 133 9.13 -4.18 -15.31
N ILE A 134 9.68 -3.17 -15.98
CA ILE A 134 9.05 -1.89 -16.24
C ILE A 134 9.06 -1.67 -17.75
N ARG A 135 7.87 -1.37 -18.28
CA ARG A 135 7.67 -0.95 -19.67
C ARG A 135 7.44 0.55 -19.69
N THR A 136 8.24 1.26 -20.48
CA THR A 136 8.15 2.71 -20.71
C THR A 136 7.91 3.04 -22.17
N PHE A 137 8.28 2.16 -23.11
CA PHE A 137 7.96 2.35 -24.51
C PHE A 137 6.49 2.02 -24.79
N GLY A 138 5.78 3.00 -25.36
CA GLY A 138 4.32 3.00 -25.45
C GLY A 138 3.67 3.43 -24.12
N TYR A 139 2.87 2.54 -23.54
CA TYR A 139 2.21 2.78 -22.25
C TYR A 139 3.10 2.36 -21.08
N PHE A 140 3.01 3.13 -20.00
CA PHE A 140 3.71 2.80 -18.76
C PHE A 140 3.03 1.65 -18.04
N ASP A 141 3.75 0.56 -17.79
CA ASP A 141 3.28 -0.57 -16.99
C ASP A 141 4.42 -1.21 -16.20
N VAL A 142 4.08 -1.81 -15.07
CA VAL A 142 5.04 -2.50 -14.17
C VAL A 142 4.53 -3.90 -13.95
N PHE A 143 5.45 -4.87 -13.98
CA PHE A 143 5.16 -6.30 -13.86
C PHE A 143 6.03 -6.92 -12.77
N VAL A 144 5.46 -7.89 -12.05
CA VAL A 144 6.19 -8.78 -11.14
C VAL A 144 6.10 -10.18 -11.73
N GLY A 145 7.22 -10.69 -12.26
CA GLY A 145 7.20 -11.76 -13.24
C GLY A 145 6.34 -11.38 -14.45
N ASP A 146 5.37 -12.22 -14.79
CA ASP A 146 4.47 -12.00 -15.94
C ASP A 146 3.17 -11.26 -15.58
N ARG A 147 3.01 -10.79 -14.33
CA ARG A 147 1.75 -10.20 -13.85
C ARG A 147 1.85 -8.68 -13.75
N PRO A 148 0.98 -7.91 -14.43
CA PRO A 148 0.96 -6.47 -14.31
C PRO A 148 0.42 -6.02 -12.94
N ILE A 149 0.98 -4.94 -12.41
CA ILE A 149 0.55 -4.31 -11.16
C ILE A 149 -0.64 -3.38 -11.42
N ALA A 150 -1.66 -3.46 -10.57
CA ALA A 150 -2.85 -2.63 -10.66
C ALA A 150 -2.75 -1.39 -9.74
N PHE A 151 -2.43 -0.23 -10.32
CA PHE A 151 -2.43 1.03 -9.57
C PHE A 151 -3.86 1.60 -9.44
N ARG A 152 -4.41 1.56 -8.22
CA ARG A 152 -5.74 2.16 -7.91
C ARG A 152 -5.74 3.69 -8.03
N ASN A 153 -4.58 4.33 -7.98
CA ASN A 153 -4.43 5.79 -8.06
C ASN A 153 -3.56 6.20 -9.27
N LYS A 154 -4.17 6.91 -10.23
CA LYS A 154 -3.50 7.35 -11.47
C LYS A 154 -2.24 8.19 -11.20
N LYS A 155 -2.28 9.12 -10.24
CA LYS A 155 -1.13 9.96 -9.87
C LYS A 155 0.00 9.19 -9.19
N SER A 156 -0.30 8.06 -8.55
CA SER A 156 0.73 7.19 -7.97
C SER A 156 1.47 6.44 -9.07
N LYS A 157 0.75 5.94 -10.09
CA LYS A 157 1.33 5.33 -11.28
C LYS A 157 2.21 6.34 -12.04
N GLU A 158 1.71 7.56 -12.23
CA GLU A 158 2.44 8.66 -12.86
C GLU A 158 3.69 9.09 -12.08
N LEU A 159 3.62 9.15 -10.75
CA LEU A 159 4.80 9.42 -9.92
C LEU A 159 5.89 8.37 -10.15
N LEU A 160 5.52 7.08 -10.22
CA LEU A 160 6.50 6.04 -10.50
C LEU A 160 7.10 6.19 -11.90
N ALA A 161 6.28 6.50 -12.91
CA ALA A 161 6.77 6.76 -14.26
C ALA A 161 7.78 7.91 -14.28
N LEU A 162 7.53 8.99 -13.53
CA LEU A 162 8.45 10.11 -13.39
C LEU A 162 9.77 9.68 -12.74
N LEU A 163 9.72 8.88 -11.66
CA LEU A 163 10.94 8.36 -11.03
C LEU A 163 11.76 7.49 -11.99
N VAL A 164 11.08 6.70 -12.82
CA VAL A 164 11.71 5.87 -13.86
C VAL A 164 12.38 6.72 -14.94
N ASP A 165 11.71 7.78 -15.42
CA ASP A 165 12.25 8.74 -16.39
C ASP A 165 13.53 9.43 -15.90
N ARG A 166 13.64 9.65 -14.58
CA ARG A 166 14.83 10.22 -13.93
C ARG A 166 15.99 9.26 -13.75
N LYS A 167 15.85 7.99 -14.15
CA LYS A 167 16.97 7.02 -14.26
C LYS A 167 17.80 6.89 -12.98
N GLY A 168 17.14 6.89 -11.82
CA GLY A 168 17.81 6.80 -10.51
C GLY A 168 18.21 8.16 -9.89
N GLY A 169 17.93 9.28 -10.54
CA GLY A 169 18.06 10.61 -9.92
C GLY A 169 17.01 10.82 -8.83
N TYR A 170 17.38 11.51 -7.75
CA TYR A 170 16.42 11.94 -6.74
C TYR A 170 15.52 13.05 -7.28
N VAL A 171 14.23 12.94 -6.98
CA VAL A 171 13.19 13.92 -7.28
C VAL A 171 12.65 14.45 -5.96
N THR A 172 12.68 15.76 -5.79
CA THR A 172 12.08 16.47 -4.66
C THR A 172 10.55 16.44 -4.72
N SER A 173 9.90 16.80 -3.62
CA SER A 173 8.44 16.91 -3.60
C SER A 173 7.95 18.03 -4.53
N GLU A 174 8.69 19.13 -4.57
CA GLU A 174 8.42 20.32 -5.37
C GLU A 174 8.57 20.05 -6.87
N GLU A 175 9.66 19.41 -7.29
CA GLU A 175 9.85 18.99 -8.68
C GLU A 175 8.74 18.02 -9.10
N ALA A 176 8.47 16.99 -8.30
CA ALA A 176 7.40 16.04 -8.61
C ALA A 176 6.03 16.73 -8.74
N ILE A 177 5.73 17.74 -7.92
CA ILE A 177 4.49 18.51 -8.04
C ILE A 177 4.42 19.21 -9.40
N GLY A 178 5.51 19.83 -9.86
CA GLY A 178 5.55 20.51 -11.15
C GLY A 178 5.28 19.58 -12.34
N PHE A 179 5.63 18.30 -12.24
CA PHE A 179 5.31 17.30 -13.27
C PHE A 179 3.89 16.72 -13.12
N LEU A 180 3.46 16.44 -11.89
CA LEU A 180 2.17 15.79 -11.63
C LEU A 180 0.98 16.73 -11.74
N TRP A 181 1.18 18.03 -11.50
CA TRP A 181 0.15 19.05 -11.59
C TRP A 181 0.73 20.27 -12.31
N GLU A 182 0.98 20.14 -13.61
CA GLU A 182 1.66 21.13 -14.46
C GLU A 182 1.06 22.55 -14.35
N ASP A 183 -0.24 22.66 -14.08
CA ASP A 183 -0.96 23.93 -13.97
C ASP A 183 -1.08 24.47 -12.52
N GLU A 184 -0.63 23.74 -11.50
CA GLU A 184 -0.77 24.15 -10.10
C GLU A 184 0.58 24.53 -9.46
N PRO A 185 0.70 25.72 -8.84
CA PRO A 185 1.92 26.09 -8.13
C PRO A 185 2.14 25.22 -6.88
N VAL A 186 3.40 25.14 -6.46
CA VAL A 186 3.76 24.51 -5.18
C VAL A 186 3.12 25.31 -4.04
N SER A 187 2.32 24.63 -3.23
CA SER A 187 1.62 25.16 -2.08
C SER A 187 1.55 24.10 -0.97
N THR A 188 1.13 24.51 0.22
CA THR A 188 0.90 23.57 1.34
C THR A 188 -0.14 22.50 0.99
N VAL A 189 -1.13 22.85 0.17
CA VAL A 189 -2.19 21.95 -0.31
C VAL A 189 -1.64 20.93 -1.30
N THR A 190 -0.89 21.37 -2.31
CA THR A 190 -0.30 20.45 -3.31
C THR A 190 0.77 19.56 -2.69
N LEU A 191 1.55 20.06 -1.73
CA LEU A 191 2.46 19.25 -0.92
C LEU A 191 1.73 18.17 -0.10
N SER A 192 0.59 18.50 0.53
CA SER A 192 -0.23 17.51 1.25
C SER A 192 -0.81 16.46 0.31
N ARG A 193 -1.26 16.88 -0.88
CA ARG A 193 -1.74 15.99 -1.94
C ARG A 193 -0.63 15.06 -2.44
N TYR A 194 0.56 15.59 -2.68
CA TYR A 194 1.75 14.82 -3.06
C TYR A 194 2.11 13.78 -2.00
N ARG A 195 2.13 14.14 -0.72
CA ARG A 195 2.40 13.16 0.37
C ARG A 195 1.41 11.99 0.35
N LYS A 196 0.12 12.26 0.08
CA LYS A 196 -0.89 11.20 -0.08
C LYS A 196 -0.63 10.33 -1.32
N VAL A 197 -0.19 10.91 -2.43
CA VAL A 197 0.18 10.17 -3.65
C VAL A 197 1.40 9.28 -3.39
N ALA A 198 2.45 9.82 -2.79
CA ALA A 198 3.66 9.07 -2.45
C ALA A 198 3.37 7.91 -1.49
N LEU A 199 2.50 8.13 -0.49
CA LEU A 199 2.05 7.06 0.41
C LEU A 199 1.30 5.96 -0.33
N ARG A 200 0.36 6.32 -1.22
CA ARG A 200 -0.39 5.34 -2.02
C ARG A 200 0.50 4.55 -2.98
N LEU A 201 1.52 5.20 -3.56
CA LEU A 201 2.53 4.52 -4.36
C LEU A 201 3.28 3.49 -3.52
N LYS A 202 3.79 3.90 -2.35
CA LYS A 202 4.49 2.99 -1.43
C LYS A 202 3.62 1.77 -1.09
N ASN A 203 2.37 1.98 -0.67
CA ASN A 203 1.46 0.90 -0.30
C ASN A 203 1.18 -0.04 -1.49
N ALA A 204 0.99 0.51 -2.69
CA ALA A 204 0.77 -0.29 -3.90
C ALA A 204 1.99 -1.14 -4.28
N LEU A 205 3.22 -0.71 -3.95
CA LEU A 205 4.42 -1.52 -4.16
C LEU A 205 4.60 -2.56 -3.05
N GLU A 206 4.26 -2.22 -1.80
CA GLU A 206 4.28 -3.15 -0.67
C GLU A 206 3.29 -4.31 -0.83
N GLU A 207 2.09 -4.06 -1.37
CA GLU A 207 1.08 -5.10 -1.69
C GLU A 207 1.64 -6.19 -2.62
N TYR A 208 2.58 -5.81 -3.48
CA TYR A 208 3.24 -6.70 -4.44
C TYR A 208 4.63 -7.15 -3.99
N GLY A 209 5.06 -6.76 -2.77
CA GLY A 209 6.36 -7.14 -2.21
C GLY A 209 7.57 -6.51 -2.91
N ILE A 210 7.40 -5.34 -3.54
CA ILE A 210 8.44 -4.68 -4.36
C ILE A 210 8.72 -3.24 -3.93
N SER A 211 8.44 -2.89 -2.66
CA SER A 211 8.58 -1.52 -2.16
C SER A 211 10.01 -1.00 -2.21
N GLU A 212 10.97 -1.91 -2.23
CA GLU A 212 12.39 -1.65 -2.21
C GLU A 212 12.95 -1.11 -3.54
N ILE A 213 12.14 -1.08 -4.62
CA ILE A 213 12.50 -0.42 -5.88
C ILE A 213 12.49 1.10 -5.76
N ILE A 214 11.89 1.66 -4.71
CA ILE A 214 11.94 3.10 -4.43
C ILE A 214 12.75 3.34 -3.18
N GLU A 215 13.67 4.30 -3.26
CA GLU A 215 14.37 4.85 -2.11
C GLU A 215 13.84 6.24 -1.79
N SER A 216 13.69 6.55 -0.50
CA SER A 216 13.23 7.85 -0.01
C SER A 216 14.21 8.43 1.02
N ILE A 217 14.71 9.65 0.80
CA ILE A 217 15.61 10.36 1.71
C ILE A 217 15.17 11.82 1.81
N ASP A 218 14.93 12.33 3.02
CA ASP A 218 14.56 13.73 3.29
C ASP A 218 13.42 14.28 2.39
N GLY A 219 12.41 13.44 2.14
CA GLY A 219 11.27 13.80 1.30
C GLY A 219 11.52 13.73 -0.21
N LYS A 220 12.76 13.47 -0.64
CA LYS A 220 13.14 13.14 -2.01
C LYS A 220 12.98 11.65 -2.28
N ARG A 221 12.73 11.29 -3.53
CA ARG A 221 12.53 9.89 -3.96
C ARG A 221 13.29 9.59 -5.23
N ARG A 222 13.76 8.35 -5.36
CA ARG A 222 14.31 7.82 -6.61
C ARG A 222 13.87 6.39 -6.82
N ILE A 223 13.79 5.96 -8.06
CA ILE A 223 13.83 4.53 -8.40
C ILE A 223 15.24 4.00 -8.09
N VAL A 224 15.36 2.73 -7.73
CA VAL A 224 16.61 1.99 -7.60
C VAL A 224 16.77 1.15 -8.86
N PRO A 225 17.51 1.62 -9.89
CA PRO A 225 17.57 0.95 -11.19
C PRO A 225 18.09 -0.49 -11.09
N GLU A 226 18.92 -0.78 -10.09
CA GLU A 226 19.53 -2.10 -9.88
C GLU A 226 18.52 -3.18 -9.49
N LYS A 227 17.30 -2.80 -9.10
CA LYS A 227 16.25 -3.73 -8.67
C LYS A 227 15.15 -3.94 -9.71
N VAL A 228 15.29 -3.33 -10.89
CA VAL A 228 14.26 -3.39 -11.94
C VAL A 228 14.89 -3.62 -13.29
N GLN A 229 14.23 -4.44 -14.12
CA GLN A 229 14.46 -4.45 -15.57
C GLN A 229 13.60 -3.37 -16.20
N CYS A 230 14.17 -2.55 -17.07
CA CYS A 230 13.45 -1.46 -17.70
C CYS A 230 13.85 -1.36 -19.17
N ASP A 231 12.87 -1.35 -20.07
CA ASP A 231 13.10 -1.25 -21.52
C ASP A 231 13.86 0.03 -21.90
N LEU A 232 13.59 1.17 -21.25
CA LEU A 232 14.36 2.40 -21.41
C LEU A 232 15.83 2.21 -21.00
N TYR A 233 16.08 1.59 -19.85
CA TYR A 233 17.45 1.45 -19.33
C TYR A 233 18.27 0.49 -20.22
N ASN A 234 17.61 -0.59 -20.67
CA ASN A 234 18.18 -1.54 -21.62
C ASN A 234 18.52 -0.86 -22.94
N TYR A 235 17.59 -0.08 -23.51
CA TYR A 235 17.85 0.69 -24.73
C TYR A 235 19.00 1.70 -24.54
N LEU A 236 19.01 2.42 -23.41
CA LEU A 236 20.04 3.42 -23.14
C LEU A 236 21.44 2.83 -22.92
N SER A 237 21.53 1.54 -22.56
CA SER A 237 22.80 0.82 -22.41
C SER A 237 23.62 0.73 -23.70
N GLY A 238 22.97 0.89 -24.87
CA GLY A 238 23.63 0.88 -26.18
C GLY A 238 24.04 -0.52 -26.67
N LYS A 239 23.61 -1.59 -26.00
CA LYS A 239 23.83 -2.96 -26.48
C LYS A 239 22.97 -3.24 -27.71
N GLU A 240 23.56 -3.90 -28.72
CA GLU A 240 22.94 -4.17 -30.02
C GLU A 240 21.61 -4.94 -29.90
N GLU A 241 21.53 -5.87 -28.94
CA GLU A 241 20.35 -6.69 -28.64
C GLU A 241 19.12 -5.87 -28.20
N TYR A 242 19.32 -4.63 -27.71
CA TYR A 242 18.25 -3.74 -27.25
C TYR A 242 17.92 -2.60 -28.23
N SER A 243 18.64 -2.51 -29.36
CA SER A 243 18.43 -1.46 -30.38
C SER A 243 17.00 -1.42 -30.93
N GLN A 244 16.32 -2.57 -30.98
CA GLN A 244 14.97 -2.71 -31.54
C GLN A 244 13.84 -2.44 -30.53
N LEU A 245 14.16 -2.11 -29.27
CA LEU A 245 13.15 -1.92 -28.22
C LEU A 245 12.34 -0.64 -28.44
N PHE A 246 12.98 0.44 -28.86
CA PHE A 246 12.31 1.71 -29.10
C PHE A 246 11.71 1.74 -30.52
N LYS A 247 10.44 2.16 -30.61
CA LYS A 247 9.67 2.21 -31.85
C LYS A 247 8.96 3.56 -32.04
N GLY A 248 9.51 4.63 -31.47
CA GLY A 248 8.93 5.97 -31.56
C GLY A 248 7.78 6.27 -30.59
N SER A 249 7.56 5.43 -29.57
CA SER A 249 6.58 5.72 -28.50
C SER A 249 7.19 5.58 -27.12
N TYR A 250 6.95 6.55 -26.25
CA TYR A 250 7.48 6.63 -24.89
C TYR A 250 6.45 7.31 -23.99
N LEU A 251 6.07 6.64 -22.90
CA LEU A 251 5.22 7.18 -21.83
C LEU A 251 4.03 8.02 -22.33
N THR A 252 3.29 7.51 -23.32
CA THR A 252 2.29 8.28 -24.10
C THR A 252 1.13 8.88 -23.30
N ASN A 253 0.98 8.47 -22.04
CA ASN A 253 -0.04 8.98 -21.13
C ASN A 253 0.39 10.27 -20.39
N TYR A 254 1.63 10.71 -20.53
CA TYR A 254 2.22 11.78 -19.72
C TYR A 254 2.84 12.85 -20.62
N SER A 255 2.26 14.05 -20.62
CA SER A 255 2.69 15.20 -21.44
C SER A 255 4.16 15.57 -21.21
N TRP A 256 4.60 15.58 -19.95
CA TRP A 256 5.98 15.90 -19.61
C TRP A 256 7.03 14.93 -20.20
N ALA A 257 6.61 13.75 -20.67
CA ALA A 257 7.52 12.77 -21.26
C ALA A 257 7.94 13.12 -22.70
N GLU A 258 7.28 14.09 -23.35
CA GLU A 258 7.60 14.53 -24.72
C GLU A 258 9.04 15.01 -24.87
N THR A 259 9.61 15.62 -23.82
CA THR A 259 11.00 16.09 -23.82
C THR A 259 11.96 14.90 -23.98
N THR A 260 11.80 13.88 -23.13
CA THR A 260 12.60 12.65 -23.20
C THR A 260 12.35 11.89 -24.51
N LEU A 261 11.11 11.87 -25.02
CA LEU A 261 10.79 11.26 -26.32
C LEU A 261 11.57 11.93 -27.47
N GLY A 262 11.71 13.26 -27.46
CA GLY A 262 12.51 13.98 -28.44
C GLY A 262 14.00 13.58 -28.40
N GLU A 263 14.56 13.43 -27.19
CA GLU A 263 15.94 12.97 -27.00
C GLU A 263 16.16 11.55 -27.54
N LEU A 264 15.23 10.63 -27.24
CA LEU A 264 15.29 9.25 -27.72
C LEU A 264 15.20 9.17 -29.25
N SER A 265 14.30 9.96 -29.84
CA SER A 265 14.09 9.99 -31.29
C SER A 265 15.31 10.50 -32.06
N ASN A 266 16.05 11.46 -31.48
CA ASN A 266 17.30 11.94 -32.07
C ASN A 266 18.43 10.91 -31.99
N ARG A 267 18.36 9.97 -31.05
CA ARG A 267 19.36 8.93 -30.85
C ARG A 267 19.23 7.78 -31.85
N ASP A 268 18.01 7.46 -32.28
CA ASP A 268 17.71 6.48 -33.34
C ASP A 268 18.14 6.93 -34.74
N LEU A 269 18.38 8.23 -34.93
CA LEU A 269 18.75 8.82 -36.22
C LEU A 269 20.27 8.84 -36.48
N ILE A 270 21.09 8.34 -35.54
CA ILE A 270 22.56 8.32 -35.60
C ILE A 270 23.03 6.88 -35.75
#